data_AF-Q54MK7-F1
#
_entry.id   AF-Q54MK7-F1
#
_cell.length_a   1.000
_cell.length_b   1.000
_cell.length_c   1.000
_cell.angle_alpha   90.00
_cell.angle_beta   90.00
_cell.angle_gamma   90.00
#
_symmetry.space_group_name_H-M   'P 1'
#
loop_
_entity.id
_entity.type
_entity.pdbx_description
1 polymer ?
#
loop_
_entity_poly.entity_id
_entity_poly.type
_entity_poly.pdbx_seq_one_letter_code
_entity_poly.pdbx_strand_id
1 'polypeptide(L)'
;MPASLSSSKTDDICSDKQFGEKTDEFYDISNYLKIKVDDHSLYGRFIKRAIVDFLVKTKSNELLDSSINSISSSSSSQSFIGIILPNYANSIIIDPDFSVLIDSKSASSSDNSICTTINDSKLTKAQLAGIIVGSVCFALVIIISIIYLIKKEESKNLLKENEFKIKTCKLI
;
A
#
# COMPACT_ATOMS: atom_id res chain seq x y z
N MET A 1 -4.50 26.91 -9.62
CA MET A 1 -5.83 26.27 -9.48
C MET A 1 -5.68 25.00 -8.66
N PRO A 2 -6.44 24.80 -7.58
CA PRO A 2 -6.46 23.54 -6.83
C PRO A 2 -7.34 22.49 -7.52
N ALA A 3 -6.93 21.24 -7.46
CA ALA A 3 -7.76 20.07 -7.67
C ALA A 3 -7.63 19.18 -6.44
N SER A 4 -8.73 18.59 -5.98
CA SER A 4 -8.72 17.73 -4.80
C SER A 4 -9.75 16.61 -4.92
N LEU A 5 -9.38 15.44 -4.40
CA LEU A 5 -10.27 14.30 -4.26
C LEU A 5 -10.10 13.74 -2.85
N SER A 6 -11.22 13.41 -2.21
CA SER A 6 -11.24 12.89 -0.84
C SER A 6 -12.28 11.78 -0.70
N SER A 7 -12.03 10.87 0.22
CA SER A 7 -12.92 9.78 0.59
C SER A 7 -13.17 9.79 2.10
N SER A 8 -14.36 9.33 2.50
CA SER A 8 -14.71 9.13 3.90
C SER A 8 -14.19 7.81 4.47
N LYS A 9 -13.61 6.93 3.65
CA LYS A 9 -13.05 5.65 4.10
C LYS A 9 -11.77 5.88 4.89
N THR A 10 -11.63 5.19 6.02
CA THR A 10 -10.50 5.35 6.97
C THR A 10 -9.48 4.22 6.89
N ASP A 11 -9.89 3.05 6.39
CA ASP A 11 -9.07 1.84 6.37
C ASP A 11 -8.94 1.31 4.94
N ASP A 12 -7.82 0.64 4.66
CA ASP A 12 -7.54 0.04 3.34
C ASP A 12 -7.82 1.02 2.19
N ILE A 13 -7.26 2.22 2.31
CA ILE A 13 -7.40 3.27 1.30
C ILE A 13 -6.04 3.82 0.93
N CYS A 14 -5.89 4.15 -0.34
CA CYS A 14 -4.69 4.72 -0.89
C CYS A 14 -5.02 5.93 -1.75
N SER A 15 -4.09 6.86 -1.83
CA SER A 15 -4.13 7.96 -2.77
C SER A 15 -2.86 7.99 -3.62
N ASP A 16 -2.96 8.62 -4.78
CA ASP A 16 -1.86 8.79 -5.71
C ASP A 16 -2.00 10.13 -6.43
N LYS A 17 -0.85 10.69 -6.86
CA LYS A 17 -0.80 11.92 -7.65
C LYS A 17 0.20 11.77 -8.77
N GLN A 18 -0.20 12.20 -9.96
CA GLN A 18 0.64 12.18 -11.13
C GLN A 18 0.51 13.51 -11.87
N PHE A 19 1.66 14.04 -12.28
CA PHE A 19 1.75 15.17 -13.18
C PHE A 19 2.70 14.80 -14.30
N GLY A 20 2.34 15.12 -15.53
CA GLY A 20 3.17 14.77 -16.67
C GLY A 20 2.80 15.52 -17.93
N GLU A 21 3.56 15.22 -18.98
CA GLU A 21 3.34 15.73 -20.33
C GLU A 21 2.84 14.61 -21.22
N LYS A 22 1.80 14.89 -22.00
CA LYS A 22 1.40 14.07 -23.13
C LYS A 22 1.85 14.75 -24.40
N THR A 23 2.63 14.00 -25.18
CA THR A 23 2.95 14.32 -26.56
C THR A 23 2.20 13.31 -27.41
N ASP A 24 1.00 13.69 -27.86
CA ASP A 24 0.34 12.91 -28.90
C ASP A 24 1.11 13.14 -30.20
N GLU A 25 1.31 12.07 -31.01
CA GLU A 25 1.98 12.17 -32.31
C GLU A 25 1.31 13.20 -33.23
N PHE A 26 0.03 13.48 -33.00
CA PHE A 26 -0.76 14.52 -33.67
C PHE A 26 -0.96 15.75 -32.76
N TYR A 27 0.08 16.60 -32.74
CA TYR A 27 0.03 18.07 -32.58
C TYR A 27 -0.41 18.73 -31.26
N ASP A 28 -1.03 18.05 -30.30
CA ASP A 28 -1.44 18.72 -29.04
C ASP A 28 -0.58 18.34 -27.84
N ILE A 29 0.45 19.15 -27.59
CA ILE A 29 1.25 19.09 -26.37
C ILE A 29 0.41 19.62 -25.21
N SER A 30 0.11 18.76 -24.24
CA SER A 30 -0.63 19.12 -23.04
C SER A 30 0.03 18.56 -21.79
N ASN A 31 -0.13 19.27 -20.68
CA ASN A 31 0.16 18.67 -19.38
C ASN A 31 -1.11 18.03 -18.84
N TYR A 32 -0.95 16.98 -18.05
CA TYR A 32 -2.04 16.40 -17.29
C TYR A 32 -1.73 16.40 -15.80
N LEU A 33 -2.79 16.53 -15.01
CA LEU A 33 -2.78 16.32 -13.58
C LEU A 33 -3.78 15.20 -13.29
N LYS A 34 -3.34 14.12 -12.66
CA LYS A 34 -4.21 13.04 -12.21
C LYS A 34 -4.09 12.92 -10.70
N ILE A 35 -5.20 13.14 -10.01
CA ILE A 35 -5.33 12.93 -8.57
C ILE A 35 -6.22 11.72 -8.38
N LYS A 36 -5.79 10.77 -7.56
CA LYS A 36 -6.49 9.52 -7.36
C LYS A 36 -6.66 9.20 -5.90
N VAL A 37 -7.83 8.67 -5.56
CA VAL A 37 -8.15 8.11 -4.24
C VAL A 37 -8.87 6.79 -4.50
N ASP A 38 -8.27 5.70 -4.05
CA ASP A 38 -8.67 4.33 -4.32
C ASP A 38 -8.82 4.04 -5.83
N ASP A 39 -10.02 3.70 -6.30
CA ASP A 39 -10.38 3.45 -7.69
C ASP A 39 -10.97 4.69 -8.40
N HIS A 40 -11.05 5.84 -7.74
CA HIS A 40 -11.57 7.07 -8.33
C HIS A 40 -10.45 8.05 -8.65
N SER A 41 -10.50 8.68 -9.82
CA SER A 41 -9.53 9.72 -10.19
C SER A 41 -10.19 10.96 -10.76
N LEU A 42 -9.62 12.10 -10.42
CA LEU A 42 -9.85 13.38 -11.06
C LEU A 42 -8.68 13.62 -12.02
N TYR A 43 -9.00 13.61 -13.32
CA TYR A 43 -8.07 13.87 -14.40
C TYR A 43 -8.29 15.28 -14.93
N GLY A 44 -7.23 16.08 -14.94
CA GLY A 44 -7.20 17.41 -15.55
C GLY A 44 -6.25 17.43 -16.75
N ARG A 45 -6.65 18.03 -17.86
CA ARG A 45 -5.82 18.28 -19.03
C ARG A 45 -5.66 19.79 -19.24
N PHE A 46 -4.43 20.21 -19.50
CA PHE A 46 -4.05 21.61 -19.62
C PHE A 46 -3.29 21.83 -20.92
N ILE A 47 -4.01 22.10 -22.01
CA ILE A 47 -3.43 22.41 -23.33
C ILE A 47 -2.45 23.59 -23.23
N LYS A 48 -1.32 23.57 -23.95
CA LYS A 48 -0.30 24.64 -23.87
C LYS A 48 -0.65 25.90 -24.68
N ARG A 49 -1.94 26.24 -24.83
CA ARG A 49 -2.44 27.40 -25.56
C ARG A 49 -3.38 28.24 -24.71
N ALA A 50 -3.40 29.54 -24.96
CA ALA A 50 -4.36 30.49 -24.43
C ALA A 50 -4.65 31.56 -25.49
N ILE A 51 -5.83 32.19 -25.43
CA ILE A 51 -6.09 33.42 -26.20
C ILE A 51 -5.73 34.58 -25.30
N VAL A 52 -4.72 35.35 -25.67
CA VAL A 52 -4.24 36.54 -24.97
C VAL A 52 -4.43 37.73 -25.88
N ASP A 53 -5.29 38.67 -25.49
CA ASP A 53 -5.64 39.84 -26.30
C ASP A 53 -6.03 39.48 -27.74
N PHE A 54 -6.94 38.51 -27.88
CA PHE A 54 -7.43 37.98 -29.16
C PHE A 54 -6.38 37.24 -30.02
N LEU A 55 -5.17 37.03 -29.49
CA LEU A 55 -4.12 36.25 -30.15
C LEU A 55 -3.89 34.92 -29.45
N VAL A 56 -3.77 33.84 -30.21
CA VAL A 56 -3.36 32.55 -29.65
C VAL A 56 -1.88 32.62 -29.25
N LYS A 57 -1.59 32.39 -27.99
CA LYS A 57 -0.23 32.33 -27.43
C LYS A 57 0.02 30.97 -26.79
N THR A 58 1.26 30.51 -26.88
CA THR A 58 1.72 29.34 -26.14
C THR A 58 1.92 29.71 -24.67
N LYS A 59 1.55 28.82 -23.76
CA LYS A 59 1.72 28.97 -22.32
C LYS A 59 2.35 27.72 -21.71
N SER A 60 2.85 27.84 -20.47
CA SER A 60 3.40 26.71 -19.73
C SER A 60 2.53 26.36 -18.52
N ASN A 61 2.65 25.11 -18.03
CA ASN A 61 2.04 24.69 -16.77
C ASN A 61 3.12 24.21 -15.81
N GLU A 62 2.96 24.51 -14.53
CA GLU A 62 3.87 24.08 -13.48
C GLU A 62 3.10 23.55 -12.28
N LEU A 63 3.62 22.46 -11.70
CA LEU A 63 3.11 21.90 -10.45
C LEU A 63 3.59 22.75 -9.27
N LEU A 64 2.66 23.28 -8.48
CA LEU A 64 2.96 24.20 -7.37
C LEU A 64 2.85 23.52 -5.98
N ASP A 65 2.76 22.19 -5.94
CA ASP A 65 2.55 21.42 -4.70
C ASP A 65 3.61 21.68 -3.63
N SER A 66 4.86 21.88 -4.06
CA SER A 66 6.02 22.16 -3.18
C SER A 66 5.98 23.56 -2.58
N SER A 67 5.40 24.53 -3.29
CA SER A 67 5.33 25.93 -2.83
C SER A 67 4.08 26.24 -2.00
N ILE A 68 3.00 25.45 -2.14
CA ILE A 68 1.67 25.76 -1.58
C ILE A 68 1.23 24.76 -0.49
N ASN A 69 2.10 23.83 -0.06
CA ASN A 69 1.79 22.81 0.97
C ASN A 69 0.54 21.99 0.63
N SER A 70 0.60 21.23 -0.46
CA SER A 70 -0.53 20.38 -0.88
C SER A 70 -0.89 19.29 0.15
N ILE A 71 -2.20 19.03 0.31
CA ILE A 71 -2.69 17.92 1.15
C ILE A 71 -2.37 16.59 0.46
N SER A 72 -1.65 15.71 1.15
CA SER A 72 -1.34 14.36 0.69
C SER A 72 -1.51 13.38 1.85
N SER A 73 -2.59 12.61 1.81
CA SER A 73 -2.93 11.59 2.82
C SER A 73 -3.56 10.40 2.11
N SER A 74 -3.70 9.27 2.78
CA SER A 74 -4.27 8.07 2.18
C SER A 74 -5.69 8.23 1.66
N SER A 75 -6.52 9.02 2.35
CA SER A 75 -7.93 9.26 2.00
C SER A 75 -8.19 10.58 1.29
N SER A 76 -7.19 11.47 1.18
CA SER A 76 -7.35 12.78 0.56
C SER A 76 -6.09 13.22 -0.15
N SER A 77 -6.26 13.68 -1.38
CA SER A 77 -5.18 14.09 -2.25
C SER A 77 -5.53 15.41 -2.94
N GLN A 78 -4.61 16.35 -2.88
CA GLN A 78 -4.75 17.69 -3.45
C GLN A 78 -3.51 18.06 -4.24
N SER A 79 -3.69 18.81 -5.32
CA SER A 79 -2.59 19.37 -6.08
C SER A 79 -2.96 20.75 -6.65
N PHE A 80 -1.94 21.57 -6.84
CA PHE A 80 -2.04 22.90 -7.39
C PHE A 80 -1.30 22.99 -8.71
N ILE A 81 -1.99 23.43 -9.74
CA ILE A 81 -1.41 23.73 -11.05
C ILE A 81 -1.36 25.24 -11.28
N GLY A 82 -0.18 25.73 -11.66
CA GLY A 82 0.07 27.06 -12.16
C GLY A 82 0.00 27.09 -13.68
N ILE A 83 -0.65 28.11 -14.24
CA ILE A 83 -0.68 28.36 -15.68
C ILE A 83 0.11 29.65 -15.92
N ILE A 84 1.29 29.54 -16.52
CA ILE A 84 2.22 30.65 -16.73
C ILE A 84 1.87 31.31 -18.06
N LEU A 85 1.37 32.54 -17.97
CA LEU A 85 0.90 33.33 -19.10
C LEU A 85 1.82 34.52 -19.35
N PRO A 86 1.97 34.97 -20.62
CA PRO A 86 2.65 36.23 -20.91
C PRO A 86 1.84 37.42 -20.38
N ASN A 87 2.48 38.59 -20.32
CA ASN A 87 1.77 39.83 -20.05
C ASN A 87 0.63 40.05 -21.05
N TYR A 88 -0.49 40.58 -20.57
CA TYR A 88 -1.69 40.88 -21.34
C TYR A 88 -2.23 42.26 -20.95
N ALA A 89 -2.95 42.88 -21.87
CA ALA A 89 -3.55 44.20 -21.68
C ALA A 89 -5.04 44.14 -21.34
N ASN A 90 -5.80 43.23 -21.98
CA ASN A 90 -7.27 43.28 -21.95
C ASN A 90 -7.90 41.96 -21.54
N SER A 91 -7.46 40.81 -22.09
CA SER A 91 -8.10 39.53 -21.80
C SER A 91 -7.20 38.32 -21.94
N ILE A 92 -7.51 37.30 -21.13
CA ILE A 92 -6.95 35.95 -21.26
C ILE A 92 -8.09 34.94 -21.21
N ILE A 93 -8.11 34.01 -22.16
CA ILE A 93 -8.98 32.84 -22.17
C ILE A 93 -8.11 31.59 -22.12
N ILE A 94 -8.37 30.76 -21.13
CA ILE A 94 -7.74 29.45 -20.90
C ILE A 94 -8.82 28.38 -20.87
N ASP A 95 -8.47 27.17 -21.29
CA ASP A 95 -9.41 26.05 -21.40
C ASP A 95 -8.86 24.81 -20.67
N PRO A 96 -9.03 24.73 -19.33
CA PRO A 96 -8.71 23.53 -18.58
C PRO A 96 -9.87 22.50 -18.69
N ASP A 97 -9.56 21.27 -19.06
CA ASP A 97 -10.52 20.17 -19.11
C ASP A 97 -10.42 19.30 -17.86
N PHE A 98 -11.55 18.90 -17.29
CA PHE A 98 -11.59 17.98 -16.14
C PHE A 98 -12.50 16.78 -16.42
N SER A 99 -12.13 15.62 -15.90
CA SER A 99 -12.91 14.40 -15.98
C SER A 99 -12.77 13.59 -14.71
N VAL A 100 -13.87 13.04 -14.23
CA VAL A 100 -13.87 12.05 -13.15
C VAL A 100 -13.88 10.66 -13.80
N LEU A 101 -12.94 9.81 -13.41
CA LEU A 101 -12.75 8.48 -13.98
C LEU A 101 -12.80 7.44 -12.88
N ILE A 102 -13.40 6.28 -13.17
CA ILE A 102 -13.25 5.06 -12.39
C ILE A 102 -12.10 4.28 -13.02
N ASP A 103 -11.04 4.05 -12.26
CA ASP A 103 -9.84 3.35 -12.68
C ASP A 103 -9.96 1.85 -12.38
N SER A 104 -9.49 1.00 -13.31
CA SER A 104 -9.49 -0.46 -13.14
C SER A 104 -8.46 -0.99 -12.15
N LYS A 105 -7.47 -0.16 -11.78
CA LYS A 105 -6.45 -0.46 -10.77
C LYS A 105 -6.64 0.52 -9.62
N SER A 106 -6.49 0.09 -8.37
CA SER A 106 -6.50 1.00 -7.22
C SER A 106 -5.22 1.85 -7.17
N ALA A 107 -5.26 2.96 -6.43
CA ALA A 107 -4.11 3.81 -6.15
C ALA A 107 -2.94 3.03 -5.53
N SER A 108 -3.21 1.96 -4.77
CA SER A 108 -2.19 1.06 -4.20
C SER A 108 -1.24 0.41 -5.22
N SER A 109 -1.60 0.42 -6.50
CA SER A 109 -0.79 -0.15 -7.57
C SER A 109 0.31 0.78 -8.09
N SER A 110 0.37 2.04 -7.65
CA SER A 110 1.44 2.97 -8.03
C SER A 110 2.57 3.00 -6.99
N ASP A 111 3.79 3.23 -7.46
CA ASP A 111 4.99 3.29 -6.61
C ASP A 111 4.98 4.52 -5.67
N ASN A 112 4.27 5.59 -6.05
CA ASN A 112 4.17 6.84 -5.28
C ASN A 112 2.89 6.90 -4.41
N SER A 113 2.23 5.77 -4.19
CA SER A 113 0.99 5.73 -3.44
C SER A 113 1.17 6.00 -1.95
N ILE A 114 0.25 6.78 -1.37
CA ILE A 114 0.14 6.98 0.06
C ILE A 114 -1.02 6.12 0.52
N CYS A 115 -0.73 5.02 1.20
CA CYS A 115 -1.75 4.11 1.71
C CYS A 115 -1.89 4.26 3.22
N THR A 116 -3.08 4.01 3.74
CA THR A 116 -3.21 3.67 5.15
C THR A 116 -2.32 2.47 5.37
N THR A 117 -1.37 2.56 6.32
CA THR A 117 -0.81 1.35 6.89
C THR A 117 -1.99 0.61 7.45
N ILE A 118 -2.42 -0.44 6.76
CA ILE A 118 -3.36 -1.35 7.38
C ILE A 118 -2.56 -1.86 8.58
N ASN A 119 -2.91 -1.40 9.78
CA ASN A 119 -2.59 -2.13 11.00
C ASN A 119 -3.41 -3.42 10.99
N ASP A 120 -3.39 -4.13 9.86
CA ASP A 120 -3.78 -5.51 9.77
C ASP A 120 -2.76 -6.17 10.68
N SER A 121 -3.17 -6.35 11.92
CA SER A 121 -2.62 -7.25 12.91
C SER A 121 -2.61 -8.71 12.41
N LYS A 122 -2.76 -8.91 11.10
CA LYS A 122 -2.51 -10.15 10.40
C LYS A 122 -1.02 -10.38 10.41
N LEU A 123 -0.67 -11.52 10.97
CA LEU A 123 0.68 -12.03 10.98
C LEU A 123 1.21 -12.04 9.55
N THR A 124 2.43 -11.53 9.36
CA THR A 124 3.10 -11.66 8.07
C THR A 124 3.19 -13.13 7.68
N LYS A 125 3.29 -13.42 6.37
CA LYS A 125 3.47 -14.80 5.90
C LYS A 125 4.66 -15.49 6.59
N ALA A 126 5.71 -14.74 6.90
CA ALA A 126 6.87 -15.22 7.65
C ALA A 126 6.54 -15.53 9.13
N GLN A 127 5.79 -14.68 9.81
CA GLN A 127 5.33 -14.94 11.19
C GLN A 127 4.42 -16.17 11.25
N LEU A 128 3.49 -16.30 10.29
CA LEU A 128 2.62 -17.47 10.17
C LEU A 128 3.45 -18.76 9.97
N ALA A 129 4.43 -18.72 9.06
CA ALA A 129 5.35 -19.85 8.85
C ALA A 129 6.13 -20.21 10.12
N GLY A 130 6.62 -19.20 10.86
CA GLY A 130 7.31 -19.39 12.13
C GLY A 130 6.44 -20.06 13.20
N ILE A 131 5.18 -19.63 13.35
CA ILE A 131 4.23 -20.24 14.29
C ILE A 131 3.94 -21.70 13.92
N ILE A 132 3.73 -21.99 12.63
CA ILE A 132 3.46 -23.35 12.15
C ILE A 132 4.66 -24.26 12.45
N VAL A 133 5.87 -23.86 12.05
CA VAL A 133 7.08 -24.68 12.26
C VAL A 133 7.39 -24.83 13.75
N GLY A 134 7.29 -23.75 14.53
CA GLY A 134 7.51 -23.77 15.96
C GLY A 134 6.54 -24.70 16.70
N SER A 135 5.25 -24.64 16.35
CA SER A 135 4.21 -25.50 16.94
C SER A 135 4.44 -26.98 16.64
N VAL A 136 4.77 -27.33 15.39
CA VAL A 136 5.02 -28.71 14.98
C VAL A 136 6.26 -29.29 15.67
N CYS A 137 7.37 -28.55 15.69
CA CYS A 137 8.59 -28.98 16.37
C CYS A 137 8.36 -29.15 17.88
N PHE A 138 7.64 -28.22 18.50
CA PHE A 138 7.33 -28.29 19.93
C PHE A 138 6.44 -29.49 20.27
N ALA A 139 5.41 -29.77 19.45
CA ALA A 139 4.55 -30.93 19.63
C ALA A 139 5.33 -32.25 19.51
N LEU A 140 6.26 -32.37 18.56
CA LEU A 140 7.10 -33.56 18.41
C LEU A 140 8.00 -33.81 19.62
N VAL A 141 8.62 -32.76 20.17
CA VAL A 141 9.46 -32.86 21.37
C VAL A 141 8.64 -33.33 22.58
N ILE A 142 7.42 -32.82 22.75
CA ILE A 142 6.51 -33.26 23.81
C ILE A 142 6.18 -34.75 23.65
N ILE A 143 5.82 -35.20 22.45
CA ILE A 143 5.48 -36.61 22.19
C ILE A 143 6.65 -37.53 22.51
N ILE A 144 7.87 -37.20 22.05
CA ILE A 144 9.08 -38.00 22.32
C ILE A 144 9.37 -38.05 23.82
N SER A 145 9.23 -36.92 24.52
CA SER A 145 9.46 -36.85 25.97
C SER A 145 8.47 -37.72 26.75
N ILE A 146 7.18 -37.70 26.38
CA ILE A 146 6.15 -38.55 26.98
C ILE A 146 6.46 -40.04 26.77
N ILE A 147 6.81 -40.45 25.55
CA ILE A 147 7.18 -41.84 25.22
C ILE A 147 8.39 -42.30 26.05
N TYR A 148 9.39 -41.43 26.22
CA TYR A 148 10.58 -41.73 27.02
C TYR A 148 10.25 -41.94 28.50
N LEU A 149 9.37 -41.13 29.08
CA LEU A 149 8.95 -41.26 30.49
C LEU A 149 8.21 -42.57 30.74
N ILE A 150 7.29 -42.96 29.84
CA ILE A 150 6.54 -44.23 29.95
C ILE A 150 7.50 -45.42 29.94
N LYS A 151 8.41 -45.49 28.95
CA LYS A 151 9.40 -46.58 28.85
C LYS A 151 10.35 -46.66 30.06
N LYS A 152 10.69 -45.51 30.63
CA LYS A 152 11.54 -45.44 31.83
C LYS A 152 10.83 -46.05 33.05
N GLU A 153 9.52 -45.87 33.18
CA GLU A 153 8.74 -46.45 34.27
C GLU A 153 8.58 -47.96 34.14
N GLU A 154 8.28 -48.46 32.94
CA GLU A 154 8.26 -49.90 32.64
C GLU A 154 9.60 -50.56 33.00
N SER A 155 10.72 -49.94 32.59
CA SER A 155 12.06 -50.47 32.88
C SER A 155 12.35 -50.53 34.38
N LYS A 156 11.92 -49.51 35.15
CA LYS A 156 12.05 -49.52 36.62
C LYS A 156 11.19 -50.60 37.26
N ASN A 157 9.98 -50.84 36.75
CA ASN A 157 9.09 -51.87 37.26
C ASN A 157 9.65 -53.27 36.99
N LEU A 158 10.20 -53.52 35.80
CA LEU A 158 10.90 -54.76 35.46
C LEU A 158 12.13 -55.01 36.36
N LEU A 159 12.92 -53.96 36.64
CA LEU A 159 14.07 -54.08 37.55
C LEU A 159 13.65 -54.42 38.98
N LYS A 160 12.60 -53.76 39.51
CA LYS A 160 12.06 -54.05 40.84
C LYS A 160 11.51 -55.47 40.93
N GLU A 161 10.82 -55.95 39.89
CA GLU A 161 10.32 -57.33 39.83
C GLU A 161 11.47 -58.34 39.85
N ASN A 162 12.53 -58.09 39.08
CA ASN A 162 13.72 -58.94 39.06
C ASN A 162 14.48 -58.91 40.40
N GLU A 163 14.63 -57.76 41.04
CA GLU A 163 15.22 -57.66 42.38
C GLU A 163 14.41 -58.43 43.44
N PHE A 164 13.08 -58.36 43.37
CA PHE A 164 12.19 -59.11 44.27
C PHE A 164 12.32 -60.63 44.08
N LYS A 165 12.37 -61.10 42.83
CA LYS A 165 12.60 -62.52 42.51
C LYS A 165 13.96 -63.01 43.02
N ILE A 166 15.03 -62.22 42.86
CA ILE A 166 16.37 -62.57 43.36
C ILE A 166 16.40 -62.66 44.89
N LYS A 167 15.74 -61.73 45.61
CA LYS A 167 15.66 -61.78 47.08
C LYS A 167 14.89 -62.99 47.58
N THR A 168 13.79 -63.34 46.93
CA THR A 168 12.97 -64.51 47.29
C THR A 168 13.71 -65.82 47.05
N CYS A 169 14.48 -65.93 45.96
CA CYS A 169 15.25 -67.13 45.63
C CYS A 169 16.44 -67.39 46.59
N LYS A 170 16.90 -66.38 47.34
CA LYS A 170 17.95 -66.53 48.37
C LYS A 170 17.41 -67.00 49.73
N LEU A 171 16.09 -67.05 49.91
CA LEU A 171 15.44 -67.33 51.19
C LEU A 171 14.94 -68.79 51.34
N ILE A 172 15.17 -69.62 50.33
CA ILE A 172 14.96 -71.08 50.32
C ILE A 172 16.33 -71.75 50.35
#